data_AF-A0A8H4JVE9-F1
#
_entry.id   AF-A0A8H4JVE9-F1
#
_cell.length_a   1.000
_cell.length_b   1.000
_cell.length_c   1.000
_cell.angle_alpha   90.00
_cell.angle_beta   90.00
_cell.angle_gamma   90.00
#
_symmetry.space_group_name_H-M   'P 1'
#
loop_
_entity.id
_entity.type
_entity.pdbx_description
1 polymer ?
#
loop_
_entity_poly.entity_id
_entity_poly.type
_entity_poly.pdbx_seq_one_letter_code
_entity_poly.pdbx_strand_id
1 'polypeptide(L)'
;MDYFCKVSGATGLSLSIVSGGEEAYAKHFGFRDLDAKEAPDGETTYFIGSVIKGNLLLPKSESIRTWAAQPVVRDFRSDFLYNNYAYDVVGRSIEMIEQKNLQEVFKERDLAGNPNAAKAYYTLEDAASYEVPIPTISRETIMGAGGAIRSCTNDLAKYYNSFMHAVNHQFNNKTTSTPDSPFKKLSTILRPHNQLDLTSLREQSYAQGWGQTETAIIAMQNSSGLGDAYDWIPEIIIQKLSGSTECIDFLHLAAVAAKTALSLPVKIQDELQKRRERGTRHLDLEAYTGRYWNALQNFSIDVSIRNDRLYMNFQDIVNETYELRHAKDEDGELKDEWVFIG
;
A
#
# COMPACT_ATOMS: atom_id res chain seq x y z
N MET A 1 5.61 -22.20 3.65
CA MET A 1 5.91 -20.80 4.05
C MET A 1 7.29 -20.41 3.53
N ASP A 2 8.37 -21.09 3.92
CA ASP A 2 9.74 -20.77 3.44
C ASP A 2 9.88 -20.72 1.91
N TYR A 3 9.23 -21.65 1.18
CA TYR A 3 9.18 -21.62 -0.28
C TYR A 3 8.56 -20.32 -0.82
N PHE A 4 7.48 -19.84 -0.21
CA PHE A 4 6.79 -18.62 -0.65
C PHE A 4 7.66 -17.40 -0.43
N CYS A 5 8.27 -17.27 0.75
CA CYS A 5 9.22 -16.20 1.02
C CYS A 5 10.39 -16.24 0.03
N LYS A 6 10.90 -17.43 -0.30
CA LYS A 6 12.00 -17.58 -1.27
C LYS A 6 11.58 -17.20 -2.69
N VAL A 7 10.46 -17.74 -3.19
CA VAL A 7 10.03 -17.52 -4.58
C VAL A 7 9.60 -16.07 -4.81
N SER A 8 9.06 -15.41 -3.78
CA SER A 8 8.69 -14.00 -3.83
C SER A 8 9.85 -13.05 -3.51
N GLY A 9 11.01 -13.54 -3.09
CA GLY A 9 12.11 -12.72 -2.60
C GLY A 9 11.77 -11.89 -1.35
N ALA A 10 10.88 -12.40 -0.48
CA ALA A 10 10.56 -11.70 0.76
C ALA A 10 11.79 -11.65 1.69
N THR A 11 12.28 -10.44 1.97
CA THR A 11 13.48 -10.23 2.82
C THR A 11 13.21 -10.67 4.25
N GLY A 12 12.08 -10.25 4.81
CA GLY A 12 11.64 -10.56 6.16
C GLY A 12 10.12 -10.54 6.26
N LEU A 13 9.57 -11.44 7.08
CA LEU A 13 8.13 -11.58 7.28
C LEU A 13 7.81 -12.01 8.71
N SER A 14 6.88 -11.31 9.37
CA SER A 14 6.26 -11.73 10.63
C SER A 14 4.83 -12.21 10.38
N LEU A 15 4.48 -13.37 10.95
CA LEU A 15 3.16 -13.98 10.86
C LEU A 15 2.62 -14.27 12.27
N SER A 16 1.38 -13.88 12.53
CA SER A 16 0.60 -14.28 13.71
C SER A 16 -0.79 -14.75 13.29
N ILE A 17 -1.29 -15.81 13.93
CA ILE A 17 -2.65 -16.34 13.77
C ILE A 17 -3.35 -16.23 15.11
N VAL A 18 -4.47 -15.52 15.11
CA VAL A 18 -5.26 -15.26 16.30
C VAL A 18 -6.62 -15.93 16.16
N SER A 19 -6.93 -16.82 17.11
CA SER A 19 -8.16 -17.59 17.11
C SER A 19 -8.73 -17.66 18.51
N GLY A 20 -10.04 -17.46 18.65
CA GLY A 20 -10.70 -17.56 19.95
C GLY A 20 -10.26 -16.51 20.98
N GLY A 21 -9.65 -15.40 20.55
CA GLY A 21 -9.17 -14.35 21.46
C GLY A 21 -7.72 -14.54 21.93
N GLU A 22 -6.99 -15.54 21.41
CA GLU A 22 -5.60 -15.82 21.78
C GLU A 22 -4.72 -16.02 20.53
N GLU A 23 -3.43 -15.71 20.66
CA GLU A 23 -2.45 -16.03 19.62
C GLU A 23 -2.23 -17.55 19.60
N ALA A 24 -2.73 -18.20 18.56
CA ALA A 24 -2.66 -19.65 18.38
C ALA A 24 -1.33 -20.08 17.74
N TYR A 25 -0.69 -19.18 16.99
CA TYR A 25 0.54 -19.47 16.27
C TYR A 25 1.26 -18.18 15.88
N ALA A 26 2.57 -18.13 16.05
CA ALA A 26 3.43 -17.09 15.52
C ALA A 26 4.66 -17.70 14.86
N LYS A 27 5.09 -17.12 13.73
CA LYS A 27 6.35 -17.49 13.08
C LYS A 27 6.93 -16.30 12.32
N HIS A 28 8.26 -16.21 12.33
CA HIS A 28 8.99 -15.12 11.71
C HIS A 28 10.07 -15.68 10.78
N PHE A 29 10.29 -15.01 9.66
CA PHE A 29 11.13 -15.47 8.56
C PHE A 29 12.08 -14.36 8.11
N GLY A 30 13.27 -14.74 7.64
CA GLY A 30 14.21 -13.82 7.02
C GLY A 30 14.78 -12.79 7.99
N PHE A 31 14.90 -11.55 7.53
CA PHE A 31 15.61 -10.48 8.22
C PHE A 31 14.81 -9.17 8.23
N ARG A 32 14.68 -8.56 9.41
CA ARG A 32 14.20 -7.17 9.55
C ARG A 32 15.28 -6.17 9.12
N ASP A 33 16.55 -6.56 9.30
CA ASP A 33 17.76 -5.88 8.83
C ASP A 33 18.69 -6.93 8.24
N LEU A 34 18.81 -6.94 6.91
CA LEU A 34 19.58 -7.93 6.18
C LEU A 34 21.09 -7.80 6.42
N ASP A 35 21.59 -6.56 6.46
CA ASP A 35 23.03 -6.28 6.62
C ASP A 35 23.50 -6.68 8.03
N ALA A 36 22.71 -6.34 9.04
CA ALA A 36 22.97 -6.74 10.43
C ALA A 36 22.61 -8.21 10.71
N LYS A 37 21.95 -8.89 9.77
CA LYS A 37 21.43 -10.27 9.89
C LYS A 37 20.51 -10.46 11.09
N GLU A 38 19.68 -9.46 11.35
CA GLU A 38 18.74 -9.50 12.46
C GLU A 38 17.39 -10.08 12.02
N ALA A 39 16.95 -11.14 12.69
CA ALA A 39 15.67 -11.79 12.41
C ALA A 39 14.48 -10.95 12.93
N PRO A 40 13.33 -10.92 12.24
CA PRO A 40 12.13 -10.31 12.80
C PRO A 40 11.54 -11.15 13.92
N ASP A 41 10.72 -10.52 14.76
CA ASP A 41 9.92 -11.14 15.82
C ASP A 41 8.51 -10.51 15.88
N GLY A 42 7.75 -10.87 16.92
CA GLY A 42 6.37 -10.40 17.11
C GLY A 42 6.26 -8.91 17.49
N GLU A 43 7.35 -8.29 17.94
CA GLU A 43 7.45 -6.86 18.27
C GLU A 43 8.11 -6.05 17.16
N THR A 44 8.65 -6.70 16.11
CA THR A 44 9.24 -6.01 14.97
C THR A 44 8.21 -5.10 14.33
N THR A 45 8.55 -3.82 14.22
CA THR A 45 7.63 -2.78 13.74
C THR A 45 7.76 -2.62 12.23
N TYR A 46 6.64 -2.68 11.51
CA TYR A 46 6.55 -2.47 10.07
C TYR A 46 5.56 -1.34 9.76
N PHE A 47 5.61 -0.83 8.53
CA PHE A 47 4.49 -0.08 7.96
C PHE A 47 3.33 -1.02 7.68
N ILE A 48 2.10 -0.61 8.02
CA ILE A 48 0.87 -1.38 7.75
C ILE A 48 -0.07 -0.71 6.75
N GLY A 49 0.32 0.47 6.24
CA GLY A 49 -0.50 1.23 5.31
C GLY A 49 -0.42 0.72 3.87
N SER A 50 -1.50 0.90 3.12
CA SER A 50 -1.60 0.57 1.70
C SER A 50 -0.76 1.49 0.79
N VAL A 51 -0.15 2.54 1.34
CA VAL A 51 0.65 3.53 0.61
C VAL A 51 2.13 3.25 0.82
N ILE A 52 2.66 2.28 0.06
CA ILE A 52 4.09 1.92 0.08
C ILE A 52 4.80 2.39 -1.21
N LYS A 53 4.06 3.00 -2.14
CA LYS A 53 4.52 3.28 -3.52
C LYS A 53 5.20 4.66 -3.67
N GLY A 54 6.24 4.93 -2.87
CA GLY A 54 7.12 6.09 -3.04
C GLY A 54 6.88 7.27 -2.09
N ASN A 55 7.53 8.40 -2.38
CA ASN A 55 7.44 9.60 -1.56
C ASN A 55 6.12 10.33 -1.78
N LEU A 56 5.58 10.91 -0.70
CA LEU A 56 4.43 11.80 -0.79
C LEU A 56 4.92 13.23 -0.95
N LEU A 57 4.73 13.77 -2.15
CA LEU A 57 5.39 15.01 -2.60
C LEU A 57 4.61 16.29 -2.27
N LEU A 58 3.54 16.16 -1.49
CA LEU A 58 2.74 17.30 -1.02
C LEU A 58 2.64 17.28 0.50
N PRO A 59 2.79 18.46 1.15
CA PRO A 59 2.57 18.57 2.57
C PRO A 59 1.09 18.42 2.89
N LYS A 60 0.81 18.07 4.14
CA LYS A 60 -0.52 17.95 4.71
C LYS A 60 -1.42 19.18 4.53
N SER A 61 -0.84 20.37 4.46
CA SER A 61 -1.59 21.62 4.24
C SER A 61 -2.31 21.64 2.89
N GLU A 62 -1.83 20.89 1.90
CA GLU A 62 -2.42 20.82 0.56
C GLU A 62 -3.54 19.77 0.43
N SER A 63 -3.79 18.97 1.48
CA SER A 63 -4.76 17.85 1.44
C SER A 63 -6.15 18.26 0.96
N ILE A 64 -6.77 19.25 1.61
CA ILE A 64 -8.15 19.66 1.30
C ILE A 64 -8.23 20.33 -0.06
N ARG A 65 -7.24 21.16 -0.40
CA ARG A 65 -7.20 21.89 -1.66
C ARG A 65 -7.02 20.93 -2.85
N THR A 66 -6.17 19.92 -2.68
CA THR A 66 -5.93 18.87 -3.67
C THR A 66 -7.16 17.97 -3.83
N TRP A 67 -7.81 17.57 -2.73
CA TRP A 67 -9.04 16.78 -2.75
C TRP A 67 -10.19 17.51 -3.44
N ALA A 68 -10.44 18.77 -3.08
CA ALA A 68 -11.55 19.56 -3.61
C ALA A 68 -11.43 19.86 -5.12
N ALA A 69 -10.23 19.76 -5.67
CA ALA A 69 -9.97 19.99 -7.09
C ALA A 69 -10.11 18.73 -7.95
N GLN A 70 -10.28 17.54 -7.34
CA GLN A 70 -10.40 16.31 -8.11
C GLN A 70 -11.74 16.27 -8.86
N PRO A 71 -11.76 15.84 -10.13
CA PRO A 71 -13.00 15.65 -10.85
C PRO A 71 -13.82 14.51 -10.24
N VAL A 72 -15.14 14.64 -10.28
CA VAL A 72 -16.05 13.55 -9.92
C VAL A 72 -16.02 12.51 -11.03
N VAL A 73 -15.66 11.26 -10.68
CA VAL A 73 -15.55 10.15 -11.65
C VAL A 73 -16.70 9.16 -11.60
N ARG A 74 -17.50 9.19 -10.52
CA ARG A 74 -18.67 8.33 -10.25
C ARG A 74 -19.70 9.11 -9.44
N ASP A 75 -20.97 8.77 -9.61
CA ASP A 75 -22.04 9.33 -8.79
C ASP A 75 -21.93 8.85 -7.34
N PHE A 76 -22.41 9.68 -6.41
CA PHE A 76 -22.31 9.36 -4.99
C PHE A 76 -23.07 8.06 -4.66
N ARG A 77 -22.34 7.09 -4.10
CA ARG A 77 -22.84 5.74 -3.73
C ARG A 77 -23.37 4.90 -4.89
N SER A 78 -23.01 5.22 -6.14
CA SER A 78 -23.35 4.36 -7.27
C SER A 78 -22.40 3.17 -7.42
N ASP A 79 -21.17 3.31 -6.90
CA ASP A 79 -20.07 2.38 -7.16
C ASP A 79 -19.01 2.46 -6.03
N PHE A 80 -18.12 1.47 -5.97
CA PHE A 80 -16.97 1.45 -5.07
C PHE A 80 -15.69 1.84 -5.80
N LEU A 81 -14.96 2.82 -5.26
CA LEU A 81 -13.62 3.17 -5.72
C LEU A 81 -12.73 3.42 -4.50
N TYR A 82 -11.68 2.61 -4.35
CA TYR A 82 -10.71 2.80 -3.27
C TYR A 82 -9.97 4.14 -3.43
N ASN A 83 -9.87 4.92 -2.36
CA ASN A 83 -9.28 6.25 -2.43
C ASN A 83 -8.58 6.67 -1.11
N ASN A 84 -7.25 6.68 -1.12
CA ASN A 84 -6.43 7.09 0.02
C ASN A 84 -6.65 8.55 0.45
N TYR A 85 -7.00 9.45 -0.47
CA TYR A 85 -7.29 10.85 -0.11
C TYR A 85 -8.54 10.98 0.76
N ALA A 86 -9.55 10.12 0.55
CA ALA A 86 -10.75 10.14 1.37
C ALA A 86 -10.44 9.82 2.85
N TYR A 87 -9.49 8.91 3.10
CA TYR A 87 -9.00 8.63 4.45
C TYR A 87 -8.27 9.82 5.08
N ASP A 88 -7.55 10.62 4.30
CA ASP A 88 -6.93 11.86 4.80
C ASP A 88 -7.97 12.89 5.25
N VAL A 89 -9.10 13.01 4.51
CA VAL A 89 -10.23 13.88 4.91
C VAL A 89 -10.86 13.40 6.22
N VAL A 90 -10.99 12.08 6.41
CA VAL A 90 -11.43 11.50 7.69
C VAL A 90 -10.43 11.83 8.79
N GLY A 91 -9.13 11.67 8.54
CA GLY A 91 -8.07 12.06 9.46
C GLY A 91 -8.15 13.53 9.89
N ARG A 92 -8.37 14.45 8.95
CA ARG A 92 -8.59 15.87 9.28
C ARG A 92 -9.79 16.11 10.18
N SER A 93 -10.86 15.37 9.93
CA SER A 93 -12.09 15.48 10.74
C SER A 93 -11.83 15.02 12.18
N ILE A 94 -11.06 13.94 12.37
CA ILE A 94 -10.64 13.47 13.70
C ILE A 94 -9.80 14.54 14.40
N GLU A 95 -8.77 15.10 13.75
CA GLU A 95 -7.93 16.12 14.37
C GLU A 95 -8.71 17.38 14.77
N MET A 96 -9.67 17.79 13.93
CA MET A 96 -10.56 18.92 14.21
C MET A 96 -11.47 18.65 15.42
N ILE A 97 -11.99 17.44 15.55
CA ILE A 97 -12.88 17.07 16.67
C ILE A 97 -12.08 16.92 17.97
N GLU A 98 -10.94 16.25 17.91
CA GLU A 98 -10.11 15.91 19.08
C GLU A 98 -9.19 17.06 19.52
N GLN A 99 -9.03 18.09 18.69
CA GLN A 99 -8.10 19.22 18.93
C GLN A 99 -6.66 18.76 19.19
N LYS A 100 -6.26 17.68 18.51
CA LYS A 100 -4.97 16.99 18.63
C LYS A 100 -4.56 16.48 17.26
N ASN A 101 -3.26 16.28 17.05
CA ASN A 101 -2.80 15.64 15.82
C ASN A 101 -3.02 14.11 15.87
N LEU A 102 -3.06 13.44 14.71
CA LEU A 102 -3.34 12.00 14.66
C LEU A 102 -2.35 11.13 15.45
N GLN A 103 -1.07 11.51 15.52
CA GLN A 103 -0.09 10.78 16.31
C GLN A 103 -0.42 10.84 17.81
N GLU A 104 -0.91 11.97 18.32
CA GLU A 104 -1.36 12.11 19.70
C GLU A 104 -2.66 11.37 19.97
N VAL A 105 -3.60 11.40 19.02
CA VAL A 105 -4.89 10.70 19.14
C VAL A 105 -4.68 9.19 19.19
N PHE A 106 -3.86 8.64 18.29
CA PHE A 106 -3.63 7.20 18.17
C PHE A 106 -2.42 6.69 18.97
N LYS A 107 -1.64 7.58 19.58
CA LYS A 107 -0.37 7.24 20.26
C LYS A 107 0.55 6.42 19.34
N GLU A 108 0.67 6.88 18.09
CA GLU A 108 1.40 6.16 17.04
C GLU A 108 2.89 5.99 17.40
N ARG A 109 3.43 4.80 17.12
CA ARG A 109 4.87 4.50 17.28
C ARG A 109 5.66 5.12 16.12
N ASP A 110 6.77 5.76 16.44
CA ASP A 110 7.76 6.16 15.44
C ASP A 110 8.67 4.96 15.08
N LEU A 111 9.09 4.87 13.81
CA LEU A 111 10.16 3.95 13.41
C LEU A 111 11.53 4.55 13.68
N ALA A 112 11.65 5.87 13.62
CA ALA A 112 12.91 6.54 13.86
C ALA A 112 13.35 6.28 15.31
N GLY A 113 14.53 5.66 15.46
CA GLY A 113 15.07 5.30 16.77
C GLY A 113 14.48 4.03 17.39
N ASN A 114 13.58 3.31 16.71
CA ASN A 114 13.16 1.98 17.14
C ASN A 114 14.17 0.92 16.66
N PRO A 115 14.97 0.30 17.55
CA PRO A 115 15.98 -0.68 17.15
C PRO A 115 15.39 -2.01 16.62
N ASN A 116 14.08 -2.23 16.81
CA ASN A 116 13.37 -3.38 16.27
C ASN A 116 12.43 -2.99 15.11
N ALA A 117 12.69 -1.87 14.43
CA ALA A 117 12.01 -1.52 13.19
C ALA A 117 12.53 -2.36 12.01
N ALA A 118 11.64 -2.80 11.13
CA ALA A 118 12.05 -3.43 9.87
C ALA A 118 12.48 -2.37 8.85
N LYS A 119 13.65 -2.57 8.25
CA LYS A 119 14.10 -1.81 7.07
C LYS A 119 13.32 -2.20 5.83
N ALA A 120 13.24 -1.30 4.85
CA ALA A 120 12.49 -1.52 3.62
C ALA A 120 13.38 -2.05 2.48
N TYR A 121 12.87 -2.99 1.69
CA TYR A 121 13.59 -3.61 0.58
C TYR A 121 12.74 -3.68 -0.70
N TYR A 122 13.40 -3.59 -1.86
CA TYR A 122 12.87 -4.12 -3.13
C TYR A 122 13.52 -5.45 -3.47
N THR A 123 12.78 -6.28 -4.18
CA THR A 123 13.30 -7.52 -4.74
C THR A 123 13.76 -7.27 -6.18
N LEU A 124 15.03 -7.59 -6.46
CA LEU A 124 15.62 -7.51 -7.79
C LEU A 124 15.22 -8.71 -8.66
N GLU A 125 15.56 -8.66 -9.95
CA GLU A 125 15.20 -9.71 -10.91
C GLU A 125 15.78 -11.10 -10.56
N ASP A 126 16.93 -11.13 -9.89
CA ASP A 126 17.59 -12.33 -9.39
C ASP A 126 17.07 -12.77 -8.00
N ALA A 127 15.98 -12.15 -7.55
CA ALA A 127 15.38 -12.30 -6.22
C ALA A 127 16.26 -11.81 -5.05
N ALA A 128 17.35 -11.07 -5.31
CA ALA A 128 18.13 -10.43 -4.27
C ALA A 128 17.38 -9.23 -3.66
N SER A 129 17.59 -9.00 -2.37
CA SER A 129 17.04 -7.84 -1.66
C SER A 129 17.93 -6.60 -1.87
N TYR A 130 17.32 -5.48 -2.18
CA TYR A 130 17.95 -4.17 -2.28
C TYR A 130 17.32 -3.21 -1.26
N GLU A 131 18.10 -2.72 -0.30
CA GLU A 131 17.60 -1.79 0.71
C GLU A 131 17.17 -0.47 0.05
N VAL A 132 15.99 0.01 0.42
CA VAL A 132 15.48 1.32 0.00
C VAL A 132 15.14 2.19 1.19
N PRO A 133 15.15 3.53 1.00
CA PRO A 133 14.67 4.44 2.02
C PRO A 133 13.23 4.12 2.44
N ILE A 134 12.98 4.24 3.73
CA ILE A 134 11.63 4.17 4.29
C ILE A 134 10.75 5.28 3.65
N PRO A 135 9.51 4.97 3.23
CA PRO A 135 8.60 5.97 2.70
C PRO A 135 8.42 7.16 3.65
N THR A 136 8.39 8.37 3.09
CA THR A 136 8.26 9.64 3.83
C THR A 136 6.85 9.92 4.34
N ILE A 137 5.88 9.03 4.09
CA ILE A 137 4.51 9.16 4.57
C ILE A 137 4.48 9.31 6.10
N SER A 138 3.81 10.35 6.55
CA SER A 138 3.74 10.70 7.97
C SER A 138 2.50 11.54 8.27
N ARG A 139 2.35 11.92 9.54
CA ARG A 139 1.33 12.89 9.96
C ARG A 139 1.48 14.28 9.33
N GLU A 140 2.58 14.55 8.64
CA GLU A 140 2.92 15.86 8.04
C GLU A 140 2.77 15.87 6.51
N THR A 141 2.56 14.70 5.89
CA THR A 141 2.32 14.58 4.44
C THR A 141 0.83 14.48 4.13
N ILE A 142 0.48 14.77 2.88
CA ILE A 142 -0.83 14.38 2.33
C ILE A 142 -1.03 12.87 2.51
N MET A 143 -2.28 12.40 2.60
CA MET A 143 -2.61 10.97 2.75
C MET A 143 -2.01 10.26 3.98
N GLY A 144 -1.39 10.97 4.92
CA GLY A 144 -0.81 10.37 6.13
C GLY A 144 -1.80 9.50 6.91
N ALA A 145 -3.05 9.97 7.07
CA ALA A 145 -4.09 9.20 7.77
C ALA A 145 -4.49 7.89 7.05
N GLY A 146 -4.23 7.77 5.75
CA GLY A 146 -4.55 6.59 4.94
C GLY A 146 -3.48 5.51 4.96
N GLY A 147 -2.29 5.77 5.51
CA GLY A 147 -1.22 4.76 5.46
C GLY A 147 0.03 4.98 6.32
N ALA A 148 0.09 6.02 7.15
CA ALA A 148 1.30 6.28 7.95
C ALA A 148 1.48 5.31 9.13
N ILE A 149 0.42 4.60 9.56
CA ILE A 149 0.44 3.80 10.78
C ILE A 149 1.53 2.72 10.70
N ARG A 150 2.26 2.57 11.81
CA ARG A 150 3.23 1.51 12.04
C ARG A 150 2.78 0.62 13.19
N SER A 151 2.99 -0.68 13.05
CA SER A 151 2.60 -1.65 14.07
C SER A 151 3.45 -2.92 13.98
N CYS A 152 3.16 -3.89 14.82
CA CYS A 152 3.76 -5.22 14.84
C CYS A 152 2.66 -6.28 14.97
N THR A 153 3.00 -7.56 14.75
CA THR A 153 1.99 -8.63 14.83
C THR A 153 1.40 -8.74 16.23
N ASN A 154 2.19 -8.49 17.29
CA ASN A 154 1.69 -8.53 18.67
C ASN A 154 0.67 -7.43 18.97
N ASP A 155 0.91 -6.21 18.47
CA ASP A 155 -0.03 -5.10 18.65
C ASP A 155 -1.32 -5.34 17.86
N LEU A 156 -1.21 -5.83 16.62
CA LEU A 156 -2.38 -6.17 15.79
C LEU A 156 -3.16 -7.36 16.37
N ALA A 157 -2.50 -8.33 16.99
CA ALA A 157 -3.16 -9.44 17.68
C ALA A 157 -3.95 -8.94 18.90
N LYS A 158 -3.35 -8.07 19.73
CA LYS A 158 -4.04 -7.43 20.87
C LYS A 158 -5.23 -6.59 20.38
N TYR A 159 -5.04 -5.83 19.32
CA TYR A 159 -6.09 -5.03 18.69
C TYR A 159 -7.26 -5.91 18.24
N TYR A 160 -6.99 -6.98 17.48
CA TYR A 160 -8.02 -7.90 17.00
C TYR A 160 -8.76 -8.58 18.15
N ASN A 161 -8.06 -9.02 19.20
CA ASN A 161 -8.69 -9.61 20.38
C ASN A 161 -9.65 -8.64 21.08
N SER A 162 -9.20 -7.40 21.31
CA SER A 162 -10.05 -6.35 21.90
C SER A 162 -11.25 -6.02 20.99
N PHE A 163 -11.02 -5.98 19.68
CA PHE A 163 -12.04 -5.74 18.68
C PHE A 163 -13.11 -6.83 18.69
N MET A 164 -12.72 -8.10 18.61
CA MET A 164 -13.64 -9.24 18.62
C MET A 164 -14.42 -9.35 19.93
N HIS A 165 -13.78 -9.06 21.06
CA HIS A 165 -14.50 -8.96 22.34
C HIS A 165 -15.62 -7.90 22.28
N ALA A 166 -15.33 -6.71 21.74
CA ALA A 166 -16.32 -5.65 21.59
C ALA A 166 -17.41 -5.99 20.56
N VAL A 167 -17.06 -6.65 19.46
CA VAL A 167 -18.01 -7.15 18.45
C VAL A 167 -18.99 -8.11 19.13
N ASN A 168 -18.47 -9.15 19.77
CA ASN A 168 -19.30 -10.18 20.42
C ASN A 168 -20.22 -9.57 21.47
N HIS A 169 -19.72 -8.66 22.31
CA HIS A 169 -20.54 -7.96 23.29
C HIS A 169 -21.65 -7.12 22.64
N GLN A 170 -21.33 -6.26 21.66
CA GLN A 170 -22.31 -5.36 21.04
C GLN A 170 -23.39 -6.12 20.27
N PHE A 171 -23.02 -7.20 19.58
CA PHE A 171 -23.96 -8.04 18.85
C PHE A 171 -24.87 -8.84 19.79
N ASN A 172 -24.30 -9.54 20.79
CA ASN A 172 -25.07 -10.38 21.71
C ASN A 172 -26.01 -9.56 22.60
N ASN A 173 -25.57 -8.39 23.05
CA ASN A 173 -26.34 -7.52 23.94
C ASN A 173 -27.17 -6.46 23.20
N LYS A 174 -27.08 -6.38 21.87
CA LYS A 174 -27.72 -5.35 21.04
C LYS A 174 -27.39 -3.93 21.49
N THR A 175 -26.15 -3.70 21.92
CA THR A 175 -25.66 -2.39 22.37
C THR A 175 -24.80 -1.73 21.28
N THR A 176 -24.56 -0.42 21.41
CA THR A 176 -23.68 0.34 20.52
C THR A 176 -22.30 0.63 21.14
N SER A 177 -22.03 0.07 22.31
CA SER A 177 -20.76 0.17 23.03
C SER A 177 -20.55 -1.05 23.92
N THR A 178 -19.30 -1.26 24.31
CA THR A 178 -18.86 -2.27 25.28
C THR A 178 -18.14 -1.54 26.42
N PRO A 179 -18.39 -1.88 27.70
CA PRO A 179 -17.64 -1.31 28.82
C PRO A 179 -16.13 -1.45 28.60
N ASP A 180 -15.38 -0.40 28.96
CA ASP A 180 -13.91 -0.34 28.86
C ASP A 180 -13.33 -0.58 27.46
N SER A 181 -14.15 -0.46 26.42
CA SER A 181 -13.74 -0.59 25.03
C SER A 181 -13.84 0.74 24.29
N PRO A 182 -12.84 1.11 23.47
CA PRO A 182 -12.93 2.28 22.61
C PRO A 182 -13.87 2.05 21.41
N PHE A 183 -14.21 0.79 21.09
CA PHE A 183 -15.00 0.47 19.91
C PHE A 183 -16.48 0.74 20.12
N LYS A 184 -17.10 1.45 19.17
CA LYS A 184 -18.50 1.86 19.22
C LYS A 184 -19.19 1.57 17.89
N LYS A 185 -20.49 1.28 17.96
CA LYS A 185 -21.38 1.07 16.80
C LYS A 185 -20.85 0.00 15.84
N LEU A 186 -20.26 -1.09 16.37
CA LEU A 186 -19.64 -2.13 15.56
C LEU A 186 -20.63 -2.84 14.62
N SER A 187 -21.90 -2.96 15.01
CA SER A 187 -22.96 -3.47 14.13
C SER A 187 -23.21 -2.58 12.90
N THR A 188 -22.95 -1.27 12.99
CA THR A 188 -23.00 -0.35 11.85
C THR A 188 -21.70 -0.40 11.04
N ILE A 189 -20.54 -0.44 11.72
CA ILE A 189 -19.23 -0.44 11.06
C ILE A 189 -19.05 -1.69 10.20
N LEU A 190 -19.40 -2.87 10.74
CA LEU A 190 -19.26 -4.16 10.06
C LEU A 190 -20.38 -4.48 9.07
N ARG A 191 -21.41 -3.63 8.99
CA ARG A 191 -22.49 -3.83 8.01
C ARG A 191 -21.95 -3.61 6.59
N PRO A 192 -22.26 -4.48 5.61
CA PRO A 192 -21.89 -4.24 4.23
C PRO A 192 -22.56 -2.95 3.72
N HIS A 193 -21.76 -1.97 3.27
CA HIS A 193 -22.27 -0.69 2.75
C HIS A 193 -22.16 -0.56 1.23
N ASN A 194 -21.18 -1.24 0.62
CA ASN A 194 -20.99 -1.32 -0.83
C ASN A 194 -20.50 -2.72 -1.21
N GLN A 195 -20.80 -3.14 -2.45
CA GLN A 195 -20.22 -4.35 -3.04
C GLN A 195 -18.84 -4.05 -3.63
N LEU A 196 -17.94 -5.03 -3.57
CA LEU A 196 -16.64 -4.97 -4.24
C LEU A 196 -16.78 -5.61 -5.62
N ASP A 197 -16.12 -5.04 -6.64
CA ASP A 197 -16.09 -5.62 -7.99
C ASP A 197 -15.35 -6.98 -8.04
N LEU A 198 -14.45 -7.21 -7.08
CA LEU A 198 -13.77 -8.49 -6.89
C LEU A 198 -14.71 -9.49 -6.23
N THR A 199 -15.10 -10.52 -6.98
CA THR A 199 -15.92 -11.63 -6.49
C THR A 199 -15.02 -12.68 -5.85
N SER A 200 -14.69 -12.50 -4.56
CA SER A 200 -14.17 -13.57 -3.71
C SER A 200 -15.34 -14.30 -3.04
N LEU A 201 -15.22 -15.61 -2.84
CA LEU A 201 -16.21 -16.43 -2.13
C LEU A 201 -16.51 -15.92 -0.71
N ARG A 202 -15.60 -15.15 -0.09
CA ARG A 202 -15.69 -14.68 1.30
C ARG A 202 -15.63 -13.16 1.47
N GLU A 203 -15.25 -12.42 0.43
CA GLU A 203 -15.20 -10.96 0.44
C GLU A 203 -16.00 -10.42 -0.73
N GLN A 204 -17.24 -10.01 -0.44
CA GLN A 204 -18.19 -9.51 -1.45
C GLN A 204 -18.56 -8.04 -1.22
N SER A 205 -18.08 -7.44 -0.13
CA SER A 205 -18.52 -6.13 0.31
C SER A 205 -17.47 -5.40 1.13
N TYR A 206 -17.44 -4.08 1.01
CA TYR A 206 -16.63 -3.19 1.83
C TYR A 206 -17.47 -2.56 2.94
N ALA A 207 -16.95 -2.53 4.16
CA ALA A 207 -17.65 -2.02 5.34
C ALA A 207 -16.78 -1.04 6.13
N GLN A 208 -16.80 0.26 5.76
CA GLN A 208 -16.08 1.34 6.45
C GLN A 208 -14.63 0.99 6.87
N GLY A 209 -13.89 0.26 6.02
CA GLY A 209 -12.52 -0.18 6.30
C GLY A 209 -12.32 -1.66 6.65
N TRP A 210 -13.37 -2.50 6.64
CA TRP A 210 -13.30 -3.87 7.19
C TRP A 210 -13.80 -4.99 6.26
N GLY A 211 -13.24 -6.20 6.45
CA GLY A 211 -13.75 -7.51 6.01
C GLY A 211 -13.97 -8.44 7.22
N GLN A 212 -14.86 -9.45 7.13
CA GLN A 212 -15.34 -10.23 8.28
C GLN A 212 -14.72 -11.63 8.37
N THR A 213 -14.08 -11.96 9.52
CA THR A 213 -13.66 -13.35 9.87
C THR A 213 -13.68 -13.55 11.39
N GLU A 214 -13.78 -14.80 11.87
CA GLU A 214 -13.63 -15.14 13.31
C GLU A 214 -12.17 -15.41 13.70
N THR A 215 -11.31 -15.70 12.72
CA THR A 215 -9.88 -15.95 12.88
C THR A 215 -9.09 -14.90 12.11
N ALA A 216 -8.23 -14.15 12.80
CA ALA A 216 -7.32 -13.23 12.14
C ALA A 216 -6.01 -13.91 11.77
N ILE A 217 -5.55 -13.66 10.56
CA ILE A 217 -4.20 -13.99 10.12
C ILE A 217 -3.53 -12.66 9.80
N ILE A 218 -2.45 -12.36 10.52
CA ILE A 218 -1.71 -11.12 10.41
C ILE A 218 -0.36 -11.46 9.80
N ALA A 219 -0.12 -11.02 8.57
CA ALA A 219 1.15 -11.16 7.88
C ALA A 219 1.71 -9.78 7.55
N MET A 220 2.97 -9.53 7.91
CA MET A 220 3.66 -8.26 7.69
C MET A 220 5.01 -8.56 7.05
N GLN A 221 5.33 -7.91 5.94
CA GLN A 221 6.62 -8.05 5.27
C GLN A 221 7.31 -6.69 5.10
N ASN A 222 8.64 -6.73 4.94
CA ASN A 222 9.45 -5.52 4.78
C ASN A 222 10.08 -5.38 3.38
N SER A 223 9.51 -6.08 2.40
CA SER A 223 9.93 -6.02 1.01
C SER A 223 8.74 -5.84 0.08
N SER A 224 8.94 -5.28 -1.12
CA SER A 224 8.02 -5.54 -2.23
C SER A 224 8.61 -6.66 -3.10
N GLY A 225 7.89 -7.79 -3.16
CA GLY A 225 8.36 -9.06 -3.69
C GLY A 225 8.03 -9.31 -5.17
N LEU A 226 8.61 -10.38 -5.73
CA LEU A 226 8.16 -10.99 -6.97
C LEU A 226 6.89 -11.81 -6.69
N GLY A 227 5.76 -11.11 -6.62
CA GLY A 227 4.54 -11.62 -5.99
C GLY A 227 4.60 -11.47 -4.47
N ASP A 228 3.49 -11.76 -3.79
CA ASP A 228 3.33 -11.38 -2.38
C ASP A 228 3.23 -12.60 -1.47
N ALA A 229 4.33 -12.94 -0.79
CA ALA A 229 4.34 -14.01 0.22
C ALA A 229 3.37 -13.72 1.38
N TYR A 230 3.20 -12.43 1.72
CA TYR A 230 2.23 -12.01 2.73
C TYR A 230 0.77 -12.16 2.26
N ASP A 231 0.50 -12.40 0.96
CA ASP A 231 -0.83 -12.76 0.44
C ASP A 231 -0.97 -14.29 0.33
N TRP A 232 0.00 -14.97 -0.28
CA TRP A 232 -0.04 -16.43 -0.46
C TRP A 232 -0.14 -17.19 0.87
N ILE A 233 0.61 -16.75 1.89
CA ILE A 233 0.67 -17.46 3.18
C ILE A 233 -0.71 -17.42 3.88
N PRO A 234 -1.36 -16.26 4.05
CA PRO A 234 -2.74 -16.21 4.55
C PRO A 234 -3.73 -17.02 3.73
N GLU A 235 -3.71 -16.96 2.40
CA GLU A 235 -4.64 -17.72 1.55
C GLU A 235 -4.56 -19.23 1.82
N ILE A 236 -3.35 -19.77 1.93
CA ILE A 236 -3.15 -21.20 2.22
C ILE A 236 -3.65 -21.56 3.62
N ILE A 237 -3.41 -20.69 4.60
CA ILE A 237 -3.91 -20.89 5.96
C ILE A 237 -5.44 -20.86 5.95
N ILE A 238 -6.07 -19.91 5.26
CA ILE A 238 -7.53 -19.82 5.10
C ILE A 238 -8.08 -21.06 4.42
N GLN A 239 -7.48 -21.52 3.32
CA GLN A 239 -7.88 -22.75 2.63
C GLN A 239 -7.86 -23.92 3.62
N LYS A 240 -6.80 -24.07 4.41
CA LYS A 240 -6.67 -25.16 5.37
C LYS A 240 -7.66 -25.05 6.52
N LEU A 241 -7.86 -23.86 7.07
CA LEU A 241 -8.81 -23.61 8.15
C LEU A 241 -10.27 -23.74 7.70
N SER A 242 -10.56 -23.50 6.42
CA SER A 242 -11.90 -23.64 5.86
C SER A 242 -12.41 -25.08 5.79
N GLY A 243 -11.51 -26.06 5.87
CA GLY A 243 -11.85 -27.46 5.61
C GLY A 243 -12.17 -27.74 4.12
N SER A 244 -11.81 -26.83 3.20
CA SER A 244 -12.00 -27.04 1.77
C SER A 244 -11.26 -28.29 1.30
N THR A 245 -11.92 -29.06 0.45
CA THR A 245 -11.37 -30.28 -0.17
C THR A 245 -10.76 -30.01 -1.54
N GLU A 246 -10.85 -28.77 -2.04
CA GLU A 246 -10.25 -28.39 -3.31
C GLU A 246 -8.73 -28.45 -3.24
N CYS A 247 -8.14 -29.14 -4.22
CA CYS A 247 -6.70 -29.24 -4.38
C CYS A 247 -6.21 -28.05 -5.22
N ILE A 248 -5.74 -27.01 -4.53
CA ILE A 248 -5.13 -25.83 -5.17
C ILE A 248 -3.62 -25.97 -5.09
N ASP A 249 -2.94 -25.93 -6.23
CA ASP A 249 -1.47 -25.93 -6.29
C ASP A 249 -0.91 -24.53 -6.07
N PHE A 250 -0.92 -24.08 -4.81
CA PHE A 250 -0.38 -22.77 -4.43
C PHE A 250 1.11 -22.63 -4.75
N LEU A 251 1.89 -23.71 -4.75
CA LEU A 251 3.32 -23.65 -5.07
C LEU A 251 3.54 -23.29 -6.53
N HIS A 252 2.74 -23.89 -7.43
CA HIS A 252 2.72 -23.54 -8.84
C HIS A 252 2.22 -22.10 -9.05
N LEU A 253 1.12 -21.71 -8.43
CA LEU A 253 0.55 -20.36 -8.57
C LEU A 253 1.53 -19.27 -8.12
N ALA A 254 2.20 -19.45 -6.98
CA ALA A 254 3.21 -18.51 -6.50
C ALA A 254 4.41 -18.42 -7.46
N ALA A 255 4.86 -19.53 -8.05
CA ALA A 255 5.92 -19.51 -9.06
C ALA A 255 5.49 -18.80 -10.35
N VAL A 256 4.24 -19.00 -10.79
CA VAL A 256 3.67 -18.31 -11.95
C VAL A 256 3.55 -16.81 -11.68
N ALA A 257 3.12 -16.41 -10.49
CA ALA A 257 3.02 -15.00 -10.10
C ALA A 257 4.39 -14.33 -10.07
N ALA A 258 5.40 -14.94 -9.44
CA ALA A 258 6.76 -14.44 -9.42
C ALA A 258 7.33 -14.26 -10.83
N LYS A 259 7.16 -15.28 -11.70
CA LYS A 259 7.57 -15.21 -13.10
C LYS A 259 6.81 -14.13 -13.89
N THR A 260 5.53 -13.93 -13.58
CA THR A 260 4.70 -12.91 -14.23
C THR A 260 5.16 -11.51 -13.82
N ALA A 261 5.46 -11.29 -12.54
CA ALA A 261 6.01 -10.04 -12.03
C ALA A 261 7.31 -9.67 -12.75
N LEU A 262 8.24 -10.63 -12.92
CA LEU A 262 9.47 -10.44 -13.69
C LEU A 262 9.23 -10.08 -15.16
N SER A 263 8.14 -10.56 -15.75
CA SER A 263 7.80 -10.25 -17.16
C SER A 263 7.16 -8.87 -17.34
N LEU A 264 6.71 -8.23 -16.26
CA LEU A 264 5.89 -7.02 -16.34
C LEU A 264 6.65 -5.83 -16.95
N PRO A 265 7.91 -5.53 -16.57
CA PRO A 265 8.66 -4.43 -17.19
C PRO A 265 8.81 -4.62 -18.71
N VAL A 266 9.13 -5.84 -19.15
CA VAL A 266 9.25 -6.17 -20.59
C VAL A 266 7.91 -6.01 -21.29
N LYS A 267 6.80 -6.48 -20.70
CA LYS A 267 5.46 -6.31 -21.28
C LYS A 267 5.07 -4.84 -21.42
N ILE A 268 5.33 -4.03 -20.39
CA ILE A 268 5.10 -2.59 -20.43
C ILE A 268 5.93 -1.97 -21.55
N GLN A 269 7.22 -2.30 -21.63
CA GLN A 269 8.10 -1.79 -22.67
C GLN A 269 7.65 -2.21 -24.09
N ASP A 270 7.26 -3.46 -24.29
CA ASP A 270 6.75 -3.98 -25.56
C ASP A 270 5.44 -3.28 -25.95
N GLU A 271 4.53 -3.05 -25.00
CA GLU A 271 3.29 -2.34 -25.23
C GLU A 271 3.53 -0.87 -25.62
N LEU A 272 4.41 -0.17 -24.88
CA LEU A 272 4.84 1.18 -25.21
C LEU A 272 5.48 1.24 -26.60
N GLN A 273 6.30 0.24 -26.96
CA GLN A 273 6.95 0.18 -28.26
C GLN A 273 6.00 -0.17 -29.42
N LYS A 274 4.91 -0.91 -29.16
CA LYS A 274 3.86 -1.19 -30.15
C LYS A 274 3.03 0.04 -30.47
N ARG A 275 2.71 0.85 -29.46
CA ARG A 275 1.96 2.11 -29.60
C ARG A 275 2.80 3.20 -30.26
N ARG A 276 4.14 3.07 -30.21
CA ARG A 276 5.05 4.03 -30.81
C ARG A 276 4.98 4.02 -32.34
N GLU A 277 4.55 5.13 -32.90
CA GLU A 277 4.72 5.42 -34.33
C GLU A 277 6.22 5.47 -34.71
N ARG A 278 6.63 4.70 -35.74
CA ARG A 278 8.01 4.69 -36.25
C ARG A 278 8.29 5.88 -37.17
N GLY A 279 9.48 6.47 -37.07
CA GLY A 279 9.94 7.54 -37.96
C GLY A 279 9.48 8.95 -37.55
N THR A 280 8.87 9.08 -36.38
CA THR A 280 8.48 10.37 -35.80
C THR A 280 9.70 11.11 -35.25
N ARG A 281 9.62 12.44 -35.23
CA ARG A 281 10.63 13.31 -34.66
C ARG A 281 9.96 14.19 -33.62
N HIS A 282 10.56 14.25 -32.44
CA HIS A 282 10.23 15.25 -31.43
C HIS A 282 10.67 16.64 -31.92
N LEU A 283 10.10 17.69 -31.34
CA LEU A 283 10.61 19.06 -31.43
C LEU A 283 12.03 19.15 -30.85
N ASP A 284 12.67 20.30 -30.98
CA ASP A 284 13.96 20.53 -30.33
C ASP A 284 13.85 20.31 -28.81
N LEU A 285 14.85 19.69 -28.18
CA LEU A 285 14.73 19.29 -26.76
C LEU A 285 14.51 20.50 -25.85
N GLU A 286 15.10 21.63 -26.22
CA GLU A 286 14.99 22.93 -25.56
C GLU A 286 13.54 23.41 -25.48
N ALA A 287 12.69 23.03 -26.44
CA ALA A 287 11.28 23.40 -26.47
C ALA A 287 10.47 22.78 -25.32
N TYR A 288 10.94 21.69 -24.71
CA TYR A 288 10.29 21.04 -23.55
C TYR A 288 10.89 21.47 -22.21
N THR A 289 11.96 22.26 -22.22
CA THR A 289 12.61 22.67 -20.96
C THR A 289 11.80 23.75 -20.26
N GLY A 290 11.75 23.68 -18.93
CA GLY A 290 11.05 24.66 -18.12
C GLY A 290 10.43 24.07 -16.86
N ARG A 291 9.84 24.97 -16.07
CA ARG A 291 9.06 24.62 -14.88
C ARG A 291 7.57 24.67 -15.21
N TYR A 292 6.91 23.53 -15.05
CA TYR A 292 5.49 23.36 -15.26
C TYR A 292 4.80 23.25 -13.91
N TRP A 293 3.62 23.84 -13.80
CA TRP A 293 2.81 23.80 -12.60
C TRP A 293 1.46 23.20 -12.92
N ASN A 294 0.93 22.40 -12.00
CA ASN A 294 -0.47 22.00 -12.09
C ASN A 294 -1.40 23.23 -11.92
N ALA A 295 -2.69 23.05 -12.24
CA ALA A 295 -3.67 24.14 -12.15
C ALA A 295 -3.80 24.75 -10.74
N LEU A 296 -3.51 23.97 -9.70
CA LEU A 296 -3.56 24.43 -8.31
C LEU A 296 -2.32 25.23 -7.86
N GLN A 297 -1.26 25.23 -8.67
CA GLN A 297 0.03 25.84 -8.34
C GLN A 297 0.61 25.27 -7.03
N ASN A 298 0.42 23.97 -6.79
CA ASN A 298 0.94 23.29 -5.59
C ASN A 298 1.85 22.10 -5.91
N PHE A 299 1.94 21.71 -7.19
CA PHE A 299 2.84 20.69 -7.68
C PHE A 299 3.56 21.20 -8.92
N SER A 300 4.90 21.15 -8.90
CA SER A 300 5.75 21.49 -10.03
C SER A 300 6.49 20.30 -10.61
N ILE A 301 6.74 20.40 -11.91
CA ILE A 301 7.59 19.51 -12.68
C ILE A 301 8.65 20.38 -13.36
N ASP A 302 9.92 20.08 -13.12
CA ASP A 302 11.04 20.74 -13.79
C ASP A 302 11.62 19.82 -14.86
N VAL A 303 11.62 20.29 -16.10
CA VAL A 303 12.17 19.57 -17.25
C VAL A 303 13.48 20.23 -17.66
N SER A 304 14.55 19.45 -17.71
CA SER A 304 15.91 19.91 -18.02
C SER A 304 16.64 18.96 -18.96
N ILE A 305 17.63 19.47 -19.70
CA ILE A 305 18.49 18.66 -20.57
C ILE A 305 19.77 18.29 -19.81
N ARG A 306 20.16 17.02 -19.83
CA ARG A 306 21.46 16.54 -19.37
C ARG A 306 21.98 15.51 -20.37
N ASN A 307 23.19 15.71 -20.90
CA ASN A 307 23.82 14.80 -21.88
C ASN A 307 22.89 14.47 -23.07
N ASP A 308 22.30 15.50 -23.68
CA ASP A 308 21.37 15.39 -24.83
C ASP A 308 20.12 14.52 -24.55
N ARG A 309 19.69 14.44 -23.29
CA ARG A 309 18.47 13.75 -22.86
C ARG A 309 17.63 14.64 -21.95
N LEU A 310 16.32 14.47 -22.02
CA LEU A 310 15.39 15.15 -21.12
C LEU A 310 15.28 14.40 -19.79
N TYR A 311 15.29 15.18 -18.72
CA TYR A 311 15.04 14.73 -17.36
C TYR A 311 13.91 15.54 -16.75
N MET A 312 13.02 14.84 -16.08
CA MET A 312 11.87 15.39 -15.36
C MET A 312 12.11 15.23 -13.86
N ASN A 313 12.02 16.32 -13.11
CA ASN A 313 12.13 16.32 -11.66
C ASN A 313 10.81 16.75 -11.02
N PHE A 314 10.35 16.02 -10.01
CA PHE A 314 9.16 16.41 -9.25
C PHE A 314 9.53 17.20 -7.99
N GLN A 315 8.91 18.36 -7.83
CA GLN A 315 8.96 19.18 -6.61
C GLN A 315 10.38 19.53 -6.11
N ASP A 316 11.36 19.67 -7.02
CA ASP A 316 12.76 19.93 -6.69
C ASP A 316 13.43 18.81 -5.85
N ILE A 317 12.84 17.60 -5.82
CA ILE A 317 13.35 16.47 -5.04
C ILE A 317 14.29 15.64 -5.90
N VAL A 318 15.58 15.65 -5.58
CA VAL A 318 16.62 15.00 -6.41
C VAL A 318 16.34 13.51 -6.68
N ASN A 319 15.83 12.78 -5.69
CA ASN A 319 15.51 11.35 -5.82
C ASN A 319 14.21 11.08 -6.61
N GLU A 320 13.49 12.12 -7.00
CA GLU A 320 12.31 12.07 -7.88
C GLU A 320 12.64 12.64 -9.27
N THR A 321 13.85 12.33 -9.77
CA THR A 321 14.30 12.71 -11.10
C THR A 321 14.32 11.51 -12.03
N TYR A 322 13.70 11.66 -13.20
CA TYR A 322 13.49 10.57 -14.13
C TYR A 322 13.91 10.95 -15.56
N GLU A 323 14.51 10.02 -16.29
CA GLU A 323 14.77 10.19 -17.73
C GLU A 323 13.45 10.10 -18.50
N LEU A 324 13.24 11.03 -19.43
CA LEU A 324 12.11 11.02 -20.36
C LEU A 324 12.53 10.38 -21.69
N ARG A 325 11.66 9.53 -22.26
CA ARG A 325 11.81 9.01 -23.64
C ARG A 325 10.63 9.38 -24.52
N HIS A 326 10.92 9.85 -25.73
CA HIS A 326 9.93 10.26 -26.70
C HIS A 326 9.08 9.07 -27.16
N ALA A 327 7.76 9.25 -27.12
CA ALA A 327 6.73 8.35 -27.62
C ALA A 327 5.69 9.16 -28.41
N LYS A 328 5.02 8.53 -29.37
CA LYS A 328 3.89 9.14 -30.08
C LYS A 328 2.83 8.06 -30.32
N ASP A 329 1.63 8.29 -29.82
CA ASP A 329 0.47 7.37 -29.93
C ASP A 329 -0.47 7.77 -31.08
N GLU A 330 -1.23 6.80 -31.60
CA GLU A 330 -2.05 6.87 -32.82
C GLU A 330 -3.43 7.56 -32.64
N ASP A 331 -3.78 8.04 -31.45
CA ASP A 331 -5.13 8.55 -31.14
C ASP A 331 -5.39 9.97 -31.67
N GLY A 332 -5.36 10.17 -33.00
CA GLY A 332 -6.07 11.22 -33.76
C GLY A 332 -5.76 12.70 -33.46
N GLU A 333 -5.01 13.00 -32.41
CA GLU A 333 -4.48 14.30 -32.05
C GLU A 333 -2.97 14.18 -31.99
N LEU A 334 -2.26 15.02 -32.75
CA LEU A 334 -0.80 15.15 -32.68
C LEU A 334 -0.40 15.60 -31.26
N LYS A 335 -0.11 14.64 -30.38
CA LYS A 335 0.52 14.88 -29.09
C LYS A 335 1.95 14.35 -29.13
N ASP A 336 2.87 15.24 -28.82
CA ASP A 336 4.28 14.92 -28.66
C ASP A 336 4.46 14.45 -27.22
N GLU A 337 4.51 13.13 -27.02
CA GLU A 337 4.40 12.51 -25.70
C GLU A 337 5.76 12.01 -25.22
N TRP A 338 5.99 12.12 -23.92
CA TRP A 338 7.18 11.62 -23.27
C TRP A 338 6.77 10.67 -22.16
N VAL A 339 7.37 9.48 -22.15
CA VAL A 339 7.09 8.44 -21.16
C VAL A 339 8.24 8.39 -20.16
N PHE A 340 7.88 8.28 -18.88
CA PHE A 340 8.82 8.07 -17.78
C PHE A 340 9.29 6.61 -17.74
N ILE A 341 10.51 6.40 -17.27
CA ILE A 341 11.03 5.07 -16.94
C ILE A 341 11.44 5.08 -15.47
N GLY A 342 10.83 4.15 -14.73
CA GLY A 342 11.10 3.89 -13.31
C GLY A 342 11.80 2.58 -13.10
#